data_AF-B9GA98-F1
#
_entry.id   AF-B9GA98-F1
#
_cell.length_a   1.000
_cell.length_b   1.000
_cell.length_c   1.000
_cell.angle_alpha   90.00
_cell.angle_beta   90.00
_cell.angle_gamma   90.00
#
_symmetry.space_group_name_H-M   'P 1'
#
loop_
_entity.id
_entity.type
_entity.pdbx_description
1 polymer ?
#
loop_
_entity_poly.entity_id
_entity_poly.type
_entity_poly.pdbx_seq_one_letter_code
_entity_poly.pdbx_strand_id
1 'polypeptide(L)'
;MLSSLQRLHTLRHHHGFLGFCQLSTKNGVFFLTLGGHGGGENYRTEQFIAELEQKLKEVRGHARPSSKGLVTTFAAGEGGSFCDDVDNGGTSAAATAELAAYRTAEAVRALFDMPFPTAAAVAGDVRSSLALALVLAHDDMAVWKEATFEAPEAPYPMMRSKLVLRSEAMDGSTFGGYWYMTDSRCDGREEVTGEAAGIVTTSIGKVRDGEAYVATRKSFFPESWKAVCEFLA
;
A
#
# COMPACT_ATOMS: atom_id res chain seq x y z
N MET A 1 -34.96 42.44 22.89
CA MET A 1 -33.63 42.65 22.28
C MET A 1 -32.80 41.43 22.67
N LEU A 2 -32.64 40.41 21.82
CA LEU A 2 -31.46 40.23 20.93
C LEU A 2 -30.17 40.53 21.70
N SER A 3 -29.25 39.61 22.01
CA SER A 3 -28.65 38.52 21.22
C SER A 3 -27.65 37.81 22.18
N SER A 4 -27.59 36.47 22.26
CA SER A 4 -26.78 35.59 21.42
C SER A 4 -25.46 35.15 22.10
N LEU A 5 -25.26 33.82 22.12
CA LEU A 5 -23.99 33.08 22.03
C LEU A 5 -22.85 33.41 23.01
N GLN A 6 -22.55 32.47 23.93
CA GLN A 6 -21.24 31.80 24.02
C GLN A 6 -21.12 31.04 25.35
N ARG A 7 -21.38 29.72 25.31
CA ARG A 7 -20.64 28.66 26.04
C ARG A 7 -21.28 27.31 25.75
N LEU A 8 -21.22 26.91 24.48
CA LEU A 8 -21.26 25.49 24.14
C LEU A 8 -19.83 24.99 24.25
N HIS A 9 -19.59 24.18 25.29
CA HIS A 9 -18.47 23.26 25.33
C HIS A 9 -18.57 22.37 24.09
N THR A 10 -17.77 22.67 23.07
CA THR A 10 -17.53 21.73 21.98
C THR A 10 -16.62 20.64 22.53
N LEU A 11 -17.25 19.62 23.14
CA LEU A 11 -16.70 18.28 23.21
C LEU A 11 -16.35 17.87 21.78
N ARG A 12 -15.09 18.08 21.38
CA ARG A 12 -14.52 17.38 20.23
C ARG A 12 -14.49 15.92 20.64
N HIS A 13 -15.50 15.17 20.20
CA HIS A 13 -15.43 13.74 20.12
C HIS A 13 -14.18 13.38 19.30
N HIS A 14 -13.12 12.96 19.98
CA HIS A 14 -12.17 12.04 19.39
C HIS A 14 -12.93 10.75 19.10
N HIS A 15 -13.47 10.63 17.88
CA HIS A 15 -13.75 9.31 17.33
C HIS A 15 -12.41 8.64 17.09
N GLY A 16 -11.97 7.81 18.05
CA GLY A 16 -10.98 6.79 17.80
C GLY A 16 -11.52 5.87 16.72
N PHE A 17 -10.94 5.94 15.53
CA PHE A 17 -11.30 5.05 14.42
C PHE A 17 -10.59 3.71 14.64
N LEU A 18 -11.35 2.70 15.05
CA LEU A 18 -10.94 1.28 15.15
C LEU A 18 -10.98 0.64 13.74
N GLY A 19 -10.06 1.04 12.85
CA GLY A 19 -9.98 0.51 11.48
C GLY A 19 -8.57 0.01 11.14
N PHE A 20 -8.47 -1.00 10.27
CA PHE A 20 -7.20 -1.60 9.86
C PHE A 20 -6.38 -0.69 8.94
N CYS A 21 -7.05 0.22 8.23
CA CYS A 21 -6.44 1.16 7.30
C CYS A 21 -6.67 2.59 7.77
N GLN A 22 -5.61 3.26 8.20
CA GLN A 22 -5.67 4.65 8.65
C GLN A 22 -5.25 5.59 7.52
N LEU A 23 -6.14 6.52 7.16
CA LEU A 23 -5.84 7.53 6.15
C LEU A 23 -5.65 8.89 6.83
N SER A 24 -4.53 9.54 6.52
CA SER A 24 -4.28 10.93 6.88
C SER A 24 -3.80 11.73 5.67
N THR A 25 -3.76 13.05 5.79
CA THR A 25 -3.30 13.92 4.70
C THR A 25 -2.45 15.03 5.27
N LYS A 26 -1.29 15.27 4.64
CA LYS A 26 -0.34 16.31 5.07
C LYS A 26 0.35 16.90 3.84
N ASN A 27 0.36 18.22 3.74
CA ASN A 27 1.07 18.97 2.68
C ASN A 27 0.72 18.53 1.23
N GLY A 28 -0.53 18.11 1.01
CA GLY A 28 -1.01 17.62 -0.29
C GLY A 28 -0.68 16.14 -0.58
N VAL A 29 -0.05 15.44 0.36
CA VAL A 29 0.23 14.00 0.26
C VAL A 29 -0.77 13.23 1.12
N PHE A 30 -1.35 12.18 0.56
CA PHE A 30 -2.15 11.20 1.29
C PHE A 30 -1.22 10.16 1.92
N PHE A 31 -1.45 9.82 3.19
CA PHE A 31 -0.71 8.78 3.90
C PHE A 31 -1.70 7.71 4.33
N LEU A 32 -1.58 6.52 3.72
CA LEU A 32 -2.38 5.35 4.03
C LEU A 32 -1.54 4.37 4.83
N THR A 33 -1.84 4.23 6.12
CA THR A 33 -1.18 3.27 6.99
C THR A 33 -1.99 1.98 7.05
N LEU A 34 -1.38 0.91 6.57
CA LEU A 34 -1.91 -0.44 6.69
C LEU A 34 -1.43 -1.02 8.02
N GLY A 35 -2.37 -1.41 8.90
CA GLY A 35 -2.04 -2.08 10.15
C GLY A 35 -2.28 -1.34 11.44
N GLY A 36 -3.36 -0.57 11.53
CA GLY A 36 -3.72 0.15 12.75
C GLY A 36 -4.31 -0.75 13.83
N HIS A 37 -3.66 -0.76 15.01
CA HIS A 37 -4.14 -1.21 16.34
C HIS A 37 -4.68 -2.65 16.46
N GLY A 38 -3.95 -3.54 17.16
CA GLY A 38 -4.51 -4.82 17.62
C GLY A 38 -3.67 -6.10 17.49
N GLY A 39 -2.34 -6.02 17.33
CA GLY A 39 -1.51 -7.23 17.22
C GLY A 39 -1.61 -7.93 15.85
N GLY A 40 -0.57 -8.68 15.49
CA GLY A 40 -0.23 -9.12 14.13
C GLY A 40 -1.16 -10.12 13.43
N GLU A 41 -2.39 -10.33 13.90
CA GLU A 41 -3.29 -11.37 13.35
C GLU A 41 -4.35 -10.81 12.37
N ASN A 42 -4.45 -9.48 12.24
CA ASN A 42 -5.62 -8.83 11.64
C ASN A 42 -5.52 -8.50 10.13
N TYR A 43 -4.38 -8.75 9.50
CA TYR A 43 -4.13 -8.47 8.07
C TYR A 43 -4.69 -9.53 7.11
N ARG A 44 -5.53 -10.44 7.64
CA ARG A 44 -5.93 -11.71 7.01
C ARG A 44 -7.42 -11.79 6.64
N THR A 45 -8.17 -10.71 6.80
CA THR A 45 -9.63 -10.74 6.68
C THR A 45 -10.10 -10.08 5.39
N GLU A 46 -11.20 -10.59 4.81
CA GLU A 46 -11.95 -9.90 3.77
C GLU A 46 -12.22 -8.43 4.16
N GLN A 47 -12.44 -8.19 5.45
CA GLN A 47 -12.63 -6.87 6.02
C GLN A 47 -11.43 -5.93 5.83
N PHE A 48 -10.19 -6.41 5.98
CA PHE A 48 -8.99 -5.60 5.69
C PHE A 48 -8.95 -5.17 4.23
N ILE A 49 -9.15 -6.11 3.29
CA ILE A 49 -9.04 -5.79 1.86
C ILE A 49 -10.21 -4.90 1.41
N ALA A 50 -11.42 -5.11 1.95
CA ALA A 50 -12.55 -4.23 1.71
C ALA A 50 -12.30 -2.81 2.24
N GLU A 51 -11.71 -2.69 3.44
CA GLU A 51 -11.34 -1.39 4.02
C GLU A 51 -10.25 -0.70 3.19
N LEU A 52 -9.24 -1.45 2.72
CA LEU A 52 -8.21 -0.96 1.81
C LEU A 52 -8.82 -0.43 0.50
N GLU A 53 -9.70 -1.21 -0.14
CA GLU A 53 -10.41 -0.80 -1.36
C GLU A 53 -11.21 0.49 -1.14
N GLN A 54 -11.94 0.56 -0.02
CA GLN A 54 -12.70 1.76 0.37
C GLN A 54 -11.77 2.96 0.57
N LYS A 55 -10.63 2.79 1.24
CA LYS A 55 -9.66 3.88 1.48
C LYS A 55 -8.98 4.34 0.20
N LEU A 56 -8.66 3.45 -0.73
CA LEU A 56 -8.14 3.83 -2.04
C LEU A 56 -9.19 4.59 -2.86
N LYS A 57 -10.46 4.19 -2.82
CA LYS A 57 -11.58 4.95 -3.42
C LYS A 57 -11.73 6.33 -2.78
N GLU A 58 -11.62 6.42 -1.45
CA GLU A 58 -11.67 7.69 -0.70
C GLU A 58 -10.54 8.63 -1.12
N VAL A 59 -9.30 8.12 -1.21
CA VAL A 59 -8.12 8.85 -1.69
C VAL A 59 -8.35 9.39 -3.11
N ARG A 60 -8.87 8.55 -4.03
CA ARG A 60 -9.16 8.97 -5.40
C ARG A 60 -10.27 10.03 -5.46
N GLY A 61 -11.34 9.90 -4.68
CA GLY A 61 -12.42 10.90 -4.63
C GLY A 61 -11.99 12.25 -4.03
N HIS A 62 -11.01 12.23 -3.12
CA HIS A 62 -10.42 13.43 -2.53
C HIS A 62 -9.25 14.00 -3.34
N ALA A 63 -8.79 13.32 -4.39
CA ALA A 63 -7.74 13.82 -5.27
C ALA A 63 -8.13 15.17 -5.87
N ARG A 64 -7.18 16.10 -5.86
CA ARG A 64 -7.29 17.43 -6.50
C ARG A 64 -6.07 17.65 -7.38
N PRO A 65 -6.09 18.61 -8.32
CA PRO A 65 -4.90 18.97 -9.09
C PRO A 65 -3.69 19.38 -8.23
N SER A 66 -3.94 19.83 -6.99
CA SER A 66 -2.91 20.16 -6.00
C SER A 66 -2.43 18.96 -5.17
N SER A 67 -3.04 17.79 -5.30
CA SER A 67 -2.61 16.57 -4.63
C SER A 67 -1.28 16.10 -5.20
N LYS A 68 -0.31 15.88 -4.32
CA LYS A 68 1.06 15.54 -4.70
C LYS A 68 1.25 14.04 -4.88
N GLY A 69 0.63 13.22 -4.05
CA GLY A 69 0.79 11.77 -4.15
C GLY A 69 0.13 11.01 -3.02
N LEU A 70 0.31 9.69 -3.07
CA LEU A 70 -0.06 8.75 -2.01
C LEU A 70 1.20 8.04 -1.52
N VAL A 71 1.38 8.00 -0.21
CA VAL A 71 2.35 7.13 0.45
C VAL A 71 1.57 6.06 1.20
N THR A 72 1.81 4.79 0.88
CA THR A 72 1.28 3.67 1.65
C THR A 72 2.35 3.19 2.62
N THR A 73 2.11 3.32 3.92
CA THR A 73 3.04 2.83 4.95
C THR A 73 2.59 1.46 5.42
N PHE A 74 3.51 0.51 5.43
CA PHE A 74 3.30 -0.82 5.96
C PHE A 74 3.81 -0.79 7.41
N ALA A 75 2.90 -0.85 8.39
CA ALA A 75 3.22 -0.56 9.78
C ALA A 75 4.33 -1.48 10.34
N ALA A 76 5.31 -0.89 11.01
CA ALA A 76 6.34 -1.61 11.76
C ALA A 76 5.74 -2.17 13.06
N GLY A 77 5.15 -3.36 13.00
CA GLY A 77 4.88 -4.17 14.18
C GLY A 77 6.07 -5.06 14.47
N GLU A 78 6.53 -5.14 15.72
CA GLU A 78 7.43 -6.21 16.16
C GLU A 78 6.74 -7.55 15.86
N GLY A 79 7.21 -8.28 14.85
CA GLY A 79 6.81 -9.67 14.59
C GLY A 79 5.52 -9.89 13.77
N GLY A 80 5.04 -8.90 13.01
CA GLY A 80 3.87 -9.11 12.13
C GLY A 80 4.26 -9.54 10.71
N SER A 81 4.19 -10.84 10.42
CA SER A 81 4.16 -11.35 9.04
C SER A 81 2.91 -10.84 8.33
N PHE A 82 3.06 -10.13 7.21
CA PHE A 82 1.93 -9.91 6.32
C PHE A 82 1.52 -11.29 5.77
N CYS A 83 0.23 -11.64 5.88
CA CYS A 83 -0.41 -12.93 5.55
C CYS A 83 0.42 -14.23 5.70
N ASP A 84 0.57 -14.73 6.93
CA ASP A 84 0.59 -16.20 7.14
C ASP A 84 -0.84 -16.76 7.17
N ASP A 85 -0.98 -18.03 6.83
CA ASP A 85 -2.21 -18.78 6.50
C ASP A 85 -3.51 -18.38 7.22
N VAL A 86 -4.61 -18.39 6.45
CA VAL A 86 -6.00 -18.11 6.87
C VAL A 86 -6.53 -19.28 7.72
N ASP A 87 -7.03 -18.98 8.91
CA ASP A 87 -7.76 -19.97 9.73
C ASP A 87 -9.20 -20.12 9.21
N ASN A 88 -9.55 -21.33 8.76
CA ASN A 88 -10.76 -21.59 7.97
C ASN A 88 -12.02 -21.71 8.84
N GLY A 89 -12.65 -20.58 9.13
CA GLY A 89 -14.00 -20.51 9.68
C GLY A 89 -15.08 -20.80 8.63
N GLY A 90 -15.30 -22.07 8.28
CA GLY A 90 -16.54 -22.56 7.64
C GLY A 90 -16.72 -22.34 6.12
N THR A 91 -15.90 -21.52 5.47
CA THR A 91 -15.81 -21.42 4.00
C THR A 91 -14.63 -22.28 3.51
N SER A 92 -14.74 -22.93 2.35
CA SER A 92 -13.61 -23.72 1.83
C SER A 92 -12.42 -22.80 1.57
N ALA A 93 -11.21 -23.21 1.96
CA ALA A 93 -9.98 -22.43 1.83
C ALA A 93 -9.79 -21.85 0.40
N ALA A 94 -10.22 -22.59 -0.61
CA ALA A 94 -10.16 -22.19 -2.01
C ALA A 94 -11.06 -20.99 -2.34
N ALA A 95 -12.32 -20.97 -1.86
CA ALA A 95 -13.23 -19.86 -2.12
C ALA A 95 -12.78 -18.57 -1.40
N THR A 96 -12.21 -18.71 -0.20
CA THR A 96 -11.63 -17.60 0.55
C THR A 96 -10.39 -17.03 -0.16
N ALA A 97 -9.52 -17.91 -0.69
CA ALA A 97 -8.34 -17.51 -1.44
C ALA A 97 -8.70 -16.81 -2.76
N GLU A 98 -9.71 -17.30 -3.48
CA GLU A 98 -10.19 -16.69 -4.72
C GLU A 98 -10.78 -15.29 -4.48
N LEU A 99 -11.60 -15.13 -3.44
CA LEU A 99 -12.13 -13.82 -3.04
C LEU A 99 -11.02 -12.84 -2.62
N ALA A 100 -10.03 -13.32 -1.85
CA ALA A 100 -8.89 -12.50 -1.46
C ALA A 100 -8.08 -12.06 -2.69
N ALA A 101 -7.85 -12.94 -3.66
CA ALA A 101 -7.19 -12.61 -4.91
C ALA A 101 -7.99 -11.58 -5.73
N TYR A 102 -9.31 -11.76 -5.87
CA TYR A 102 -10.21 -10.79 -6.52
C TYR A 102 -10.09 -9.39 -5.92
N ARG A 103 -10.20 -9.30 -4.59
CA ARG A 103 -10.10 -8.03 -3.87
C ARG A 103 -8.70 -7.40 -3.94
N THR A 104 -7.67 -8.24 -4.01
CA THR A 104 -6.29 -7.81 -4.24
C THR A 104 -6.16 -7.15 -5.61
N ALA A 105 -6.68 -7.79 -6.65
CA ALA A 105 -6.67 -7.23 -8.00
C ALA A 105 -7.44 -5.90 -8.07
N GLU A 106 -8.55 -5.75 -7.33
CA GLU A 106 -9.25 -4.47 -7.17
C GLU A 106 -8.39 -3.39 -6.50
N ALA A 107 -7.65 -3.72 -5.44
CA ALA A 107 -6.74 -2.79 -4.78
C ALA A 107 -5.59 -2.35 -5.72
N VAL A 108 -5.00 -3.31 -6.45
CA VAL A 108 -3.97 -3.02 -7.47
C VAL A 108 -4.54 -2.14 -8.57
N ARG A 109 -5.73 -2.45 -9.10
CA ARG A 109 -6.42 -1.63 -10.10
C ARG A 109 -6.63 -0.20 -9.61
N ALA A 110 -7.05 -0.04 -8.34
CA ALA A 110 -7.25 1.27 -7.74
C ALA A 110 -5.95 2.07 -7.63
N LEU A 111 -4.81 1.43 -7.34
CA LEU A 111 -3.49 2.06 -7.37
C LEU A 111 -3.12 2.53 -8.79
N PHE A 112 -3.34 1.71 -9.81
CA PHE A 112 -3.12 2.09 -11.21
C PHE A 112 -3.95 3.32 -11.63
N ASP A 113 -5.17 3.44 -11.10
CA ASP A 113 -6.09 4.54 -11.36
C ASP A 113 -5.81 5.81 -10.55
N MET A 114 -4.77 5.84 -9.69
CA MET A 114 -4.45 7.03 -8.91
C MET A 114 -4.00 8.17 -9.84
N PRO A 115 -4.63 9.36 -9.77
CA PRO A 115 -4.27 10.51 -10.60
C PRO A 115 -2.98 11.19 -10.11
N PHE A 116 -2.20 10.51 -9.26
CA PHE A 116 -0.93 10.95 -8.71
C PHE A 116 0.07 9.83 -8.47
N PRO A 117 1.38 10.13 -8.33
CA PRO A 117 2.36 9.11 -8.07
C PRO A 117 2.10 8.55 -6.69
N THR A 118 2.46 7.30 -6.57
CA THR A 118 2.25 6.52 -5.38
C THR A 118 3.57 5.87 -5.00
N ALA A 119 3.91 5.90 -3.71
CA ALA A 119 5.10 5.27 -3.18
C ALA A 119 4.78 4.34 -2.02
N ALA A 120 5.42 3.17 -2.00
CA ALA A 120 5.42 2.31 -0.83
C ALA A 120 6.48 2.79 0.18
N ALA A 121 6.12 2.84 1.47
CA ALA A 121 7.06 3.07 2.57
C ALA A 121 7.18 1.76 3.36
N VAL A 122 8.21 0.97 3.03
CA VAL A 122 8.45 -0.38 3.59
C VAL A 122 9.41 -0.29 4.77
N ALA A 123 8.85 -0.07 5.96
CA ALA A 123 9.59 0.07 7.22
C ALA A 123 9.72 -1.24 8.03
N GLY A 124 9.23 -2.36 7.48
CA GLY A 124 9.24 -3.68 8.11
C GLY A 124 9.06 -4.77 7.07
N ASP A 125 8.98 -6.02 7.53
CA ASP A 125 9.00 -7.19 6.66
C ASP A 125 7.74 -7.31 5.79
N VAL A 126 7.93 -7.77 4.57
CA VAL A 126 6.90 -8.07 3.56
C VAL A 126 6.84 -9.57 3.39
N ARG A 127 5.93 -10.23 4.12
CA ARG A 127 5.94 -11.70 4.22
C ARG A 127 4.87 -12.45 3.43
N SER A 128 4.12 -11.74 2.59
CA SER A 128 3.04 -12.32 1.80
C SER A 128 2.96 -11.80 0.39
N SER A 129 2.43 -12.64 -0.49
CA SER A 129 2.13 -12.32 -1.87
C SER A 129 1.24 -11.08 -2.02
N LEU A 130 0.30 -10.84 -1.10
CA LEU A 130 -0.55 -9.64 -1.13
C LEU A 130 0.25 -8.37 -0.79
N ALA A 131 1.10 -8.37 0.25
CA ALA A 131 1.89 -7.17 0.55
C ALA A 131 2.91 -6.92 -0.53
N LEU A 132 3.52 -7.98 -1.06
CA LEU A 132 4.44 -7.86 -2.17
C LEU A 132 3.72 -7.28 -3.40
N ALA A 133 2.53 -7.78 -3.74
CA ALA A 133 1.74 -7.25 -4.86
C ALA A 133 1.39 -5.77 -4.66
N LEU A 134 1.01 -5.36 -3.44
CA LEU A 134 0.70 -3.96 -3.13
C LEU A 134 1.94 -3.07 -3.18
N VAL A 135 3.08 -3.53 -2.65
CA VAL A 135 4.36 -2.80 -2.73
C VAL A 135 4.78 -2.63 -4.18
N LEU A 136 4.68 -3.67 -5.00
CA LEU A 136 5.06 -3.66 -6.41
C LEU A 136 4.08 -2.89 -7.32
N ALA A 137 2.85 -2.64 -6.85
CA ALA A 137 1.86 -1.86 -7.59
C ALA A 137 2.07 -0.34 -7.47
N HIS A 138 2.93 0.11 -6.56
CA HIS A 138 3.34 1.50 -6.47
C HIS A 138 4.30 1.89 -7.60
N ASP A 139 4.37 3.18 -7.93
CA ASP A 139 5.31 3.65 -8.97
C ASP A 139 6.76 3.55 -8.51
N ASP A 140 6.96 3.67 -7.21
CA ASP A 140 8.25 3.66 -6.56
C ASP A 140 8.09 3.24 -5.09
N MET A 141 9.20 3.09 -4.37
CA MET A 141 9.19 2.73 -2.97
C MET A 141 10.43 3.24 -2.24
N ALA A 142 10.30 3.53 -0.95
CA ALA A 142 11.42 3.61 -0.03
C ALA A 142 11.43 2.36 0.86
N VAL A 143 12.60 1.78 1.07
CA VAL A 143 12.75 0.50 1.76
C VAL A 143 13.80 0.60 2.86
N TRP A 144 13.44 0.13 4.05
CA TRP A 144 14.41 -0.09 5.13
C TRP A 144 15.33 -1.25 4.75
N LYS A 145 16.66 -1.04 4.80
CA LYS A 145 17.64 -2.00 4.30
C LYS A 145 17.56 -3.40 4.91
N GLU A 146 17.06 -3.52 6.14
CA GLU A 146 16.94 -4.80 6.86
C GLU A 146 15.53 -5.41 6.78
N ALA A 147 14.58 -4.76 6.09
CA ALA A 147 13.26 -5.35 5.85
C ALA A 147 13.42 -6.65 5.06
N THR A 148 12.80 -7.74 5.50
CA THR A 148 12.80 -9.00 4.74
C THR A 148 11.59 -9.07 3.82
N PHE A 149 11.79 -9.60 2.61
CA PHE A 149 10.77 -9.88 1.63
C PHE A 149 10.69 -11.39 1.44
N GLU A 150 9.51 -11.95 1.66
CA GLU A 150 9.19 -13.36 1.44
C GLU A 150 8.10 -13.43 0.36
N ALA A 151 8.23 -14.39 -0.56
CA ALA A 151 7.29 -14.53 -1.65
C ALA A 151 7.20 -16.00 -2.08
N PRO A 152 6.28 -16.78 -1.49
CA PRO A 152 6.11 -18.17 -1.88
C PRO A 152 5.73 -18.33 -3.37
N GLU A 153 5.25 -17.27 -4.05
CA GLU A 153 4.80 -17.31 -5.45
C GLU A 153 5.23 -16.08 -6.31
N ALA A 154 6.51 -15.67 -6.26
CA ALA A 154 7.01 -14.56 -7.08
C ALA A 154 6.99 -14.84 -8.61
N PRO A 155 6.74 -13.83 -9.47
CA PRO A 155 6.62 -14.01 -10.93
C PRO A 155 7.96 -13.98 -11.70
N TYR A 156 9.01 -13.33 -11.19
CA TYR A 156 10.28 -13.14 -11.92
C TYR A 156 11.17 -14.40 -11.84
N PRO A 157 11.79 -14.92 -12.93
CA PRO A 157 12.53 -16.20 -12.93
C PRO A 157 13.60 -16.38 -11.84
N MET A 158 14.24 -15.30 -11.41
CA MET A 158 15.29 -15.34 -10.39
C MET A 158 14.76 -14.99 -8.98
N MET A 159 13.65 -14.25 -8.85
CA MET A 159 12.83 -14.26 -7.62
C MET A 159 12.18 -15.63 -7.44
N ARG A 160 11.77 -16.29 -8.54
CA ARG A 160 11.37 -17.68 -8.56
C ARG A 160 12.49 -18.56 -8.08
N SER A 161 13.73 -18.37 -8.54
CA SER A 161 14.86 -19.17 -8.05
C SER A 161 15.14 -19.03 -6.54
N LYS A 162 15.02 -17.82 -5.97
CA LYS A 162 15.35 -17.58 -4.55
C LYS A 162 14.13 -17.66 -3.63
N LEU A 163 13.08 -16.89 -3.91
CA LEU A 163 11.87 -16.81 -3.08
C LEU A 163 10.90 -18.00 -3.30
N VAL A 164 10.79 -18.55 -4.52
CA VAL A 164 9.79 -19.61 -4.82
C VAL A 164 10.37 -21.02 -4.80
N LEU A 165 11.51 -21.22 -5.45
CA LEU A 165 12.17 -22.53 -5.61
C LEU A 165 13.06 -22.87 -4.43
N ARG A 166 13.53 -21.87 -3.67
CA ARG A 166 14.36 -22.05 -2.47
C ARG A 166 13.73 -21.52 -1.18
N SER A 167 12.59 -20.80 -1.27
CA SER A 167 11.94 -20.17 -0.10
C SER A 167 12.89 -19.30 0.74
N GLU A 168 13.90 -18.70 0.11
CA GLU A 168 14.87 -17.83 0.77
C GLU A 168 14.32 -16.40 0.83
N ALA A 169 14.09 -15.89 2.05
CA ALA A 169 13.79 -14.49 2.28
C ALA A 169 14.91 -13.59 1.72
N MET A 170 14.55 -12.42 1.19
CA MET A 170 15.51 -11.42 0.70
C MET A 170 15.46 -10.15 1.54
N ASP A 171 16.60 -9.64 1.97
CA ASP A 171 16.65 -8.34 2.67
C ASP A 171 16.47 -7.15 1.71
N GLY A 172 16.09 -5.99 2.24
CA GLY A 172 15.89 -4.75 1.51
C GLY A 172 17.16 -4.26 0.80
N SER A 173 18.34 -4.58 1.33
CA SER A 173 19.63 -4.26 0.71
C SER A 173 19.82 -4.99 -0.62
N THR A 174 19.46 -6.27 -0.67
CA THR A 174 19.47 -7.13 -1.84
C THR A 174 18.33 -6.72 -2.78
N PHE A 175 17.14 -6.48 -2.23
CA PHE A 175 15.95 -6.09 -2.99
C PHE A 175 16.16 -4.77 -3.76
N GLY A 176 16.64 -3.71 -3.10
CA GLY A 176 16.92 -2.43 -3.78
C GLY A 176 18.24 -2.46 -4.58
N GLY A 177 19.30 -3.02 -4.01
CA GLY A 177 20.66 -2.89 -4.56
C GLY A 177 21.03 -3.88 -5.67
N TYR A 178 20.55 -5.12 -5.61
CA TYR A 178 20.88 -6.14 -6.61
C TYR A 178 19.87 -6.15 -7.76
N TRP A 179 18.62 -5.80 -7.48
CA TRP A 179 17.53 -5.84 -8.46
C TRP A 179 17.17 -4.47 -9.03
N TYR A 180 17.75 -3.37 -8.51
CA TYR A 180 17.43 -2.00 -8.90
C TYR A 180 15.91 -1.70 -8.80
N MET A 181 15.23 -2.34 -7.84
CA MET A 181 13.79 -2.14 -7.61
C MET A 181 13.48 -0.80 -6.95
N THR A 182 14.48 -0.20 -6.30
CA THR A 182 14.42 1.15 -5.75
C THR A 182 15.83 1.70 -5.53
N ASP A 183 16.01 2.99 -5.83
CA ASP A 183 17.20 3.74 -5.45
C ASP A 183 17.12 4.30 -4.01
N SER A 184 15.93 4.27 -3.39
CA SER A 184 15.62 4.90 -2.10
C SER A 184 15.73 3.92 -0.93
N ARG A 185 16.96 3.55 -0.59
CA ARG A 185 17.27 2.67 0.55
C ARG A 185 17.59 3.47 1.81
N CYS A 186 16.85 3.22 2.88
CA CYS A 186 17.02 3.91 4.16
C CYS A 186 17.79 3.04 5.16
N ASP A 187 18.68 3.65 5.95
CA ASP A 187 19.40 2.98 7.03
C ASP A 187 18.49 2.73 8.24
N GLY A 188 17.60 3.69 8.56
CA GLY A 188 16.63 3.59 9.65
C GLY A 188 15.19 3.38 9.20
N ARG A 189 14.41 2.60 9.96
CA ARG A 189 12.96 2.42 9.73
C ARG A 189 12.17 3.73 9.77
N GLU A 190 12.59 4.64 10.64
CA GLU A 190 11.93 5.93 10.90
C GLU A 190 12.02 6.90 9.70
N GLU A 191 13.04 6.71 8.85
CA GLU A 191 13.34 7.59 7.70
C GLU A 191 12.47 7.24 6.48
N VAL A 192 12.07 5.97 6.36
CA VAL A 192 11.39 5.41 5.17
C VAL A 192 10.16 6.19 4.75
N THR A 193 9.30 6.58 5.70
CA THR A 193 8.08 7.33 5.37
C THR A 193 8.41 8.74 4.86
N GLY A 194 9.45 9.36 5.40
CA GLY A 194 9.93 10.66 4.96
C GLY A 194 10.50 10.59 3.53
N GLU A 195 11.29 9.55 3.25
CA GLU A 195 11.88 9.32 1.94
C GLU A 195 10.80 9.04 0.87
N ALA A 196 9.85 8.16 1.15
CA ALA A 196 8.72 7.89 0.25
C ALA A 196 7.87 9.14 -0.03
N ALA A 197 7.68 10.00 0.98
CA ALA A 197 7.04 11.30 0.79
C ALA A 197 7.90 12.24 -0.07
N GLY A 198 9.23 12.19 0.08
CA GLY A 198 10.19 12.84 -0.79
C GLY A 198 9.94 12.48 -2.25
N ILE A 199 9.96 11.18 -2.57
CA ILE A 199 9.71 10.65 -3.92
C ILE A 199 8.45 11.27 -4.54
N VAL A 200 7.29 11.13 -3.92
CA VAL A 200 6.03 11.61 -4.52
C VAL A 200 5.94 13.14 -4.60
N THR A 201 6.73 13.87 -3.81
CA THR A 201 6.74 15.34 -3.83
C THR A 201 7.78 15.95 -4.77
N THR A 202 8.87 15.24 -5.06
CA THR A 202 9.92 15.68 -6.00
C THR A 202 9.67 15.21 -7.42
N SER A 203 8.93 14.11 -7.60
CA SER A 203 8.71 13.49 -8.91
C SER A 203 7.80 14.27 -9.87
N ILE A 204 7.34 15.51 -9.55
CA ILE A 204 6.34 16.20 -10.38
C ILE A 204 6.40 17.74 -10.38
N GLY A 205 6.21 18.33 -11.58
CA GLY A 205 6.02 19.76 -11.83
C GLY A 205 4.63 20.32 -11.47
N LYS A 206 4.50 21.66 -11.53
CA LYS A 206 3.43 22.47 -10.89
C LYS A 206 1.99 22.32 -11.42
N VAL A 207 1.75 21.65 -12.55
CA VAL A 207 0.41 21.46 -13.11
C VAL A 207 0.33 20.04 -13.63
N ARG A 208 -0.60 19.24 -13.09
CA ARG A 208 -0.83 17.89 -13.60
C ARG A 208 -2.28 17.64 -13.99
N ASP A 209 -2.41 17.17 -15.22
CA ASP A 209 -3.57 16.41 -15.69
C ASP A 209 -3.49 14.99 -15.14
N GLY A 210 -4.37 14.68 -14.17
CA GLY A 210 -4.43 13.37 -13.55
C GLY A 210 -4.84 12.24 -14.51
N GLU A 211 -5.63 12.55 -15.55
CA GLU A 211 -6.04 11.56 -16.55
C GLU A 211 -4.87 11.18 -17.45
N ALA A 212 -4.11 12.17 -17.91
CA ALA A 212 -2.88 11.95 -18.67
C ALA A 212 -1.89 11.09 -17.86
N TYR A 213 -1.76 11.35 -16.56
CA TYR A 213 -0.89 10.58 -15.68
C TYR A 213 -1.30 9.10 -15.58
N VAL A 214 -2.61 8.84 -15.37
CA VAL A 214 -3.14 7.47 -15.33
C VAL A 214 -2.93 6.74 -16.65
N ALA A 215 -3.19 7.41 -17.78
CA ALA A 215 -2.97 6.85 -19.11
C ALA A 215 -1.49 6.49 -19.33
N THR A 216 -0.58 7.40 -18.98
CA THR A 216 0.87 7.17 -19.05
C THR A 216 1.30 6.00 -18.17
N ARG A 217 0.85 5.93 -16.90
CA ARG A 217 1.18 4.79 -16.00
C ARG A 217 0.77 3.46 -16.62
N LYS A 218 -0.47 3.33 -17.09
CA LYS A 218 -0.97 2.10 -17.71
C LYS A 218 -0.18 1.72 -18.96
N SER A 219 0.36 2.70 -19.70
CA SER A 219 1.21 2.45 -20.87
C SER A 219 2.64 1.98 -20.52
N PHE A 220 3.18 2.34 -19.35
CA PHE A 220 4.48 1.84 -18.88
C PHE A 220 4.41 0.42 -18.33
N PHE A 221 3.24 -0.01 -17.83
CA PHE A 221 3.02 -1.35 -17.29
C PHE A 221 1.85 -2.07 -17.98
N PRO A 222 1.88 -2.23 -19.32
CA PRO A 222 0.74 -2.69 -20.09
C PRO A 222 0.34 -4.13 -19.75
N GLU A 223 1.32 -5.01 -19.52
CA GLU A 223 1.06 -6.41 -19.16
C GLU A 223 0.51 -6.56 -17.74
N SER A 224 1.02 -5.80 -16.77
CA SER A 224 0.48 -5.79 -15.40
C SER A 224 -0.95 -5.27 -15.38
N TRP A 225 -1.22 -4.18 -16.11
CA TRP A 225 -2.57 -3.63 -16.24
C TRP A 225 -3.52 -4.63 -16.92
N LYS A 226 -3.09 -5.24 -18.02
CA LYS A 226 -3.88 -6.25 -18.74
C LYS A 226 -4.20 -7.45 -17.86
N ALA A 227 -3.22 -7.99 -17.14
CA ALA A 227 -3.41 -9.13 -16.24
C ALA A 227 -4.46 -8.84 -15.15
N VAL A 228 -4.42 -7.63 -14.56
CA VAL A 228 -5.42 -7.19 -13.58
C VAL A 228 -6.80 -7.06 -14.20
N CYS A 229 -6.90 -6.49 -15.41
CA CYS A 229 -8.18 -6.37 -16.12
C CYS A 229 -8.80 -7.72 -16.49
N GLU A 230 -7.99 -8.66 -17.02
CA GLU A 230 -8.46 -10.00 -17.40
C GLU A 230 -8.89 -10.81 -16.19
N PHE A 231 -8.21 -10.65 -15.06
CA PHE A 231 -8.55 -11.32 -13.82
C PHE A 231 -9.88 -10.83 -13.20
N LEU A 232 -10.25 -9.57 -13.45
CA LEU A 232 -11.48 -8.96 -12.93
C LEU A 232 -12.68 -9.03 -13.89
N ALA A 233 -12.49 -9.56 -15.11
CA ALA A 233 -13.49 -9.65 -16.16
C ALA A 233 -14.40 -10.87 -16.02
#